data_AF-A0A379TJ45-F1
#
_entry.id   AF-A0A379TJ45-F1
#
_cell.length_a   1.000
_cell.length_b   1.000
_cell.length_c   1.000
_cell.angle_alpha   90.00
_cell.angle_beta   90.00
_cell.angle_gamma   90.00
#
_symmetry.space_group_name_H-M   'P 1'
#
loop_
_entity.id
_entity.type
_entity.pdbx_description
1 polymer ?
#
loop_
_entity_poly.entity_id
_entity_poly.type
_entity_poly.pdbx_seq_one_letter_code
_entity_poly.pdbx_strand_id
1 'polypeptide(L)'
;MATRIEFHKHGGPEVLQAVEFTPTGPAELEIQVENKAIGINFIDTYIRSGLYPPPALPAGLGTEAAGVVSKVGSGVEHIRVGDRVVYAQSTLGAYSSVHNVPADKIAILPDAISFEQAAASFLKGLTVFYLLRKNLSSEARRTLLVSCCCGRRRSDCLPMGESSGREAYRYRR
;
A
#
# COMPACT_ATOMS: atom_id res chain seq x y z
N MET A 1 10.72 0.14 -21.44
CA MET A 1 9.78 1.25 -21.18
C MET A 1 8.82 0.78 -20.10
N ALA A 2 8.48 1.64 -19.14
CA ALA A 2 7.56 1.33 -18.05
C ALA A 2 6.32 2.22 -18.16
N THR A 3 5.19 1.78 -17.60
CA THR A 3 3.96 2.57 -17.54
C THR A 3 3.70 3.04 -16.10
N ARG A 4 3.19 4.27 -15.94
CA ARG A 4 2.66 4.81 -14.68
C ARG A 4 1.35 5.55 -14.88
N ILE A 5 0.57 5.67 -13.81
CA ILE A 5 -0.56 6.59 -13.72
C ILE A 5 -0.09 7.90 -13.09
N GLU A 6 -0.46 9.02 -13.71
CA GLU A 6 -0.21 10.35 -13.18
C GLU A 6 -1.41 11.28 -13.39
N PHE A 7 -1.37 12.45 -12.76
CA PHE A 7 -2.35 13.52 -12.96
C PHE A 7 -1.65 14.89 -12.95
N HIS A 8 -2.11 15.79 -13.82
CA HIS A 8 -1.54 17.13 -14.03
C HIS A 8 -2.33 18.24 -13.32
N LYS A 9 -3.53 17.91 -12.84
CA LYS A 9 -4.43 18.79 -12.10
C LYS A 9 -5.31 17.96 -11.17
N HIS A 10 -5.82 18.58 -10.12
CA HIS A 10 -6.78 17.93 -9.22
C HIS A 10 -8.15 17.76 -9.88
N GLY A 11 -8.88 16.71 -9.47
CA GLY A 11 -10.24 16.47 -9.95
C GLY A 11 -10.81 15.09 -9.62
N GLY A 12 -11.86 14.72 -10.35
CA GLY A 12 -12.44 13.38 -10.30
C GLY A 12 -11.55 12.34 -10.98
N PRO A 13 -12.02 11.08 -11.11
CA PRO A 13 -11.24 10.00 -11.72
C PRO A 13 -10.71 10.31 -13.14
N GLU A 14 -11.37 11.17 -13.88
CA GLU A 14 -11.05 11.58 -15.26
C GLU A 14 -9.70 12.30 -15.43
N VAL A 15 -9.08 12.76 -14.34
CA VAL A 15 -7.76 13.42 -14.41
C VAL A 15 -6.59 12.42 -14.46
N LEU A 16 -6.86 11.13 -14.21
CA LEU A 16 -5.84 10.09 -14.21
C LEU A 16 -5.53 9.66 -15.64
N GLN A 17 -4.26 9.69 -16.00
CA GLN A 17 -3.77 9.25 -17.30
C GLN A 17 -2.64 8.22 -17.15
N ALA A 18 -2.62 7.23 -18.04
CA ALA A 18 -1.50 6.32 -18.18
C ALA A 18 -0.47 6.94 -19.13
N VAL A 19 0.78 6.98 -18.70
CA VAL A 19 1.90 7.46 -19.50
C VAL A 19 3.04 6.46 -19.49
N GLU A 20 3.81 6.41 -20.57
CA GLU A 20 5.07 5.69 -20.62
C GLU A 20 6.20 6.55 -20.06
N PHE A 21 7.16 5.91 -19.40
CA PHE A 21 8.37 6.57 -18.90
C PHE A 21 9.54 5.58 -18.85
N THR A 22 10.75 6.13 -18.68
CA THR A 22 11.94 5.32 -18.40
C THR A 22 12.29 5.47 -16.92
N PRO A 23 12.23 4.38 -16.12
CA PRO A 23 12.60 4.44 -14.71
C PRO A 23 14.06 4.82 -14.54
N THR A 24 14.33 5.77 -13.66
CA THR A 24 15.70 6.05 -13.19
C THR A 24 16.17 4.90 -12.30
N GLY A 25 17.49 4.74 -12.16
CA GLY A 25 18.04 3.81 -11.16
C GLY A 25 17.63 4.20 -9.73
N PRO A 26 17.56 3.26 -8.79
CA PRO A 26 17.32 3.58 -7.39
C PRO A 26 18.48 4.40 -6.82
N ALA A 27 18.19 5.28 -5.86
CA ALA A 27 19.23 5.94 -5.07
C ALA A 27 19.99 4.93 -4.17
N GLU A 28 21.06 5.39 -3.51
CA GLU A 28 21.94 4.55 -2.69
C GLU A 28 21.20 3.66 -1.68
N LEU A 29 20.16 4.18 -1.03
CA LEU A 29 19.36 3.50 0.01
C LEU A 29 17.97 3.05 -0.49
N GLU A 30 17.78 3.01 -1.80
CA GLU A 30 16.53 2.57 -2.42
C GLU A 30 16.70 1.23 -3.13
N ILE A 31 15.57 0.59 -3.40
CA ILE A 31 15.47 -0.53 -4.32
C ILE A 31 14.49 -0.19 -5.44
N GLN A 32 14.65 -0.81 -6.59
CA GLN A 32 13.70 -0.75 -7.68
C GLN A 32 12.85 -2.02 -7.69
N VAL A 33 11.54 -1.86 -7.68
CA VAL A 33 10.57 -2.95 -7.65
C VAL A 33 9.80 -2.97 -8.96
N GLU A 34 9.73 -4.15 -9.60
CA GLU A 34 8.76 -4.45 -10.65
C GLU A 34 7.44 -4.87 -10.00
N ASN A 35 6.47 -3.97 -10.02
CA ASN A 35 5.19 -4.20 -9.37
C ASN A 35 4.38 -5.27 -10.11
N LYS A 36 3.95 -6.29 -9.37
CA LYS A 36 3.07 -7.36 -9.88
C LYS A 36 1.63 -7.16 -9.44
N ALA A 37 1.41 -6.53 -8.28
CA ALA A 37 0.11 -6.10 -7.80
C ALA A 37 0.21 -4.74 -7.10
N ILE A 38 -0.77 -3.87 -7.32
CA ILE A 38 -0.79 -2.49 -6.78
C ILE A 38 -2.01 -2.36 -5.88
N GLY A 39 -1.78 -1.87 -4.66
CA GLY A 39 -2.83 -1.67 -3.66
C GLY A 39 -3.60 -0.38 -3.95
N ILE A 40 -4.93 -0.46 -3.93
CA ILE A 40 -5.83 0.69 -4.03
C ILE A 40 -6.30 1.05 -2.63
N ASN A 41 -6.11 2.31 -2.24
CA ASN A 41 -6.51 2.83 -0.94
C ASN A 41 -7.38 4.08 -1.08
N PHE A 42 -8.23 4.33 -0.08
CA PHE A 42 -9.15 5.46 -0.14
C PHE A 42 -8.41 6.82 -0.11
N ILE A 43 -7.24 6.86 0.55
CA ILE A 43 -6.36 8.04 0.60
C ILE A 43 -5.93 8.51 -0.80
N ASP A 44 -5.83 7.60 -1.77
CA ASP A 44 -5.46 7.93 -3.15
C ASP A 44 -6.48 8.88 -3.78
N THR A 45 -7.75 8.76 -3.38
CA THR A 45 -8.82 9.66 -3.85
C THR A 45 -8.68 11.07 -3.27
N TYR A 46 -8.20 11.19 -2.03
CA TYR A 46 -7.94 12.48 -1.37
C TYR A 46 -6.77 13.21 -2.01
N ILE A 47 -5.74 12.47 -2.41
CA ILE A 47 -4.57 13.05 -3.09
C ILE A 47 -4.96 13.54 -4.49
N ARG A 48 -5.62 12.68 -5.27
CA ARG A 48 -6.09 13.04 -6.62
C ARG A 48 -7.06 14.23 -6.58
N SER A 49 -8.01 14.25 -5.65
CA SER A 49 -9.01 15.34 -5.56
C SER A 49 -8.43 16.66 -5.03
N GLY A 50 -7.20 16.65 -4.50
CA GLY A 50 -6.54 17.83 -3.93
C GLY A 50 -6.89 18.11 -2.46
N LEU A 51 -7.57 17.18 -1.78
CA LEU A 51 -7.77 17.28 -0.32
C LEU A 51 -6.42 17.16 0.40
N TYR A 52 -5.55 16.26 -0.06
CA TYR A 52 -4.17 16.12 0.38
C TYR A 52 -3.22 16.43 -0.79
N PRO A 53 -2.74 17.67 -0.92
CA PRO A 53 -1.96 18.07 -2.09
C PRO A 53 -0.62 17.31 -2.13
N PRO A 54 -0.20 16.80 -3.31
CA PRO A 54 1.14 16.26 -3.49
C PRO A 54 2.18 17.39 -3.47
N PRO A 55 3.48 17.07 -3.35
CA PRO A 55 4.54 18.09 -3.34
C PRO A 55 4.61 18.94 -4.61
N ALA A 56 4.25 18.37 -5.76
CA ALA A 56 4.24 19.05 -7.06
C ALA A 56 3.31 18.33 -8.05
N LEU A 57 2.96 19.01 -9.14
CA LEU A 57 2.29 18.43 -10.31
C LEU A 57 3.24 18.51 -11.54
N PRO A 58 3.20 17.54 -12.47
CA PRO A 58 2.39 16.32 -12.44
C PRO A 58 2.83 15.34 -11.35
N ALA A 59 1.88 14.61 -10.77
CA ALA A 59 2.13 13.68 -9.68
C ALA A 59 1.72 12.25 -10.06
N GLY A 60 2.51 11.26 -9.59
CA GLY A 60 2.08 9.87 -9.53
C GLY A 60 1.07 9.63 -8.40
N LEU A 61 0.51 8.42 -8.32
CA LEU A 61 -0.45 8.04 -7.29
C LEU A 61 -0.08 6.73 -6.59
N GLY A 62 -0.62 6.53 -5.39
CA GLY A 62 -0.47 5.32 -4.60
C GLY A 62 0.88 5.18 -3.90
N THR A 63 0.87 4.47 -2.77
CA THR A 63 2.05 4.17 -1.95
C THR A 63 2.15 2.69 -1.57
N GLU A 64 1.27 1.83 -2.11
CA GLU A 64 1.20 0.39 -1.79
C GLU A 64 1.31 -0.45 -3.06
N ALA A 65 2.29 -1.36 -3.10
CA ALA A 65 2.37 -2.41 -4.10
C ALA A 65 3.20 -3.61 -3.60
N ALA A 66 3.11 -4.72 -4.32
CA ALA A 66 3.91 -5.90 -4.12
C ALA A 66 4.50 -6.36 -5.46
N GLY A 67 5.74 -6.86 -5.42
CA GLY A 67 6.47 -7.19 -6.63
C GLY A 67 7.82 -7.83 -6.38
N VAL A 68 8.66 -7.79 -7.41
CA VAL A 68 10.00 -8.39 -7.39
C VAL A 68 11.04 -7.29 -7.49
N VAL A 69 12.10 -7.39 -6.69
CA VAL A 69 13.22 -6.45 -6.74
C VAL A 69 14.02 -6.66 -8.02
N SER A 70 14.13 -5.63 -8.85
CA SER A 70 14.89 -5.68 -10.11
C SER A 70 16.26 -4.98 -10.01
N LYS A 71 16.41 -3.98 -9.14
CA LYS A 71 17.68 -3.32 -8.84
C LYS A 71 17.77 -2.92 -7.37
N VAL A 72 18.99 -2.81 -6.86
CA VAL A 72 19.30 -2.47 -5.47
C VAL A 72 20.34 -1.35 -5.46
N GLY A 73 20.13 -0.32 -4.66
CA GLY A 73 21.10 0.74 -4.42
C GLY A 73 22.34 0.24 -3.69
N SER A 74 23.47 0.92 -3.85
CA SER A 74 24.77 0.45 -3.33
C SER A 74 24.87 0.37 -1.80
N GLY A 75 24.02 1.09 -1.07
CA GLY A 75 24.00 1.10 0.40
C GLY A 75 22.96 0.16 1.01
N VAL A 76 22.30 -0.68 0.21
CA VAL A 76 21.29 -1.62 0.69
C VAL A 76 21.90 -3.02 0.81
N GLU A 77 21.98 -3.54 2.04
CA GLU A 77 22.62 -4.83 2.33
C GLU A 77 21.60 -5.96 2.61
N HIS A 78 20.40 -5.61 3.08
CA HIS A 78 19.40 -6.55 3.58
C HIS A 78 18.40 -7.05 2.54
N ILE A 79 18.47 -6.55 1.30
CA ILE A 79 17.55 -6.88 0.19
C ILE A 79 18.38 -7.16 -1.07
N ARG A 80 17.95 -8.15 -1.84
CA ARG A 80 18.65 -8.62 -3.06
C ARG A 80 17.73 -8.56 -4.27
N VAL A 81 18.33 -8.47 -5.46
CA VAL A 81 17.61 -8.65 -6.72
C VAL A 81 16.98 -10.04 -6.76
N GLY A 82 15.71 -10.11 -7.18
CA GLY A 82 14.91 -11.33 -7.20
C GLY A 82 14.04 -11.53 -5.96
N ASP A 83 14.28 -10.78 -4.87
CA ASP A 83 13.45 -10.88 -3.67
C ASP A 83 12.00 -10.49 -3.95
N ARG A 84 11.08 -11.23 -3.33
CA ARG A 84 9.65 -10.92 -3.34
C ARG A 84 9.36 -9.95 -2.21
N VAL A 85 8.76 -8.80 -2.52
CA VAL A 85 8.60 -7.70 -1.57
C VAL A 85 7.22 -7.08 -1.60
N VAL A 86 6.85 -6.43 -0.50
CA VAL A 86 5.69 -5.54 -0.38
C VAL A 86 6.07 -4.26 0.36
N TYR A 87 5.42 -3.17 -0.01
CA TYR A 87 5.52 -1.88 0.66
C TYR A 87 4.15 -1.20 0.75
N ALA A 88 4.00 -0.29 1.71
CA ALA A 88 2.79 0.52 1.92
C ALA A 88 3.09 2.02 2.18
N GLN A 89 4.36 2.40 2.25
CA GLN A 89 4.84 3.71 2.70
C GLN A 89 5.92 4.28 1.77
N SER A 90 5.84 3.97 0.47
CA SER A 90 6.73 4.59 -0.52
C SER A 90 6.39 6.06 -0.73
N THR A 91 7.25 6.76 -1.48
CA THR A 91 6.85 7.99 -2.18
C THR A 91 5.70 7.70 -3.17
N LEU A 92 4.95 8.75 -3.56
CA LEU A 92 3.87 8.62 -4.53
C LEU A 92 4.40 8.08 -5.87
N GLY A 93 3.66 7.14 -6.45
CA GLY A 93 4.02 6.52 -7.72
C GLY A 93 3.87 5.00 -7.76
N ALA A 94 3.36 4.36 -6.70
CA ALA A 94 3.11 2.92 -6.68
C ALA A 94 2.15 2.47 -7.79
N TYR A 95 1.32 3.36 -8.32
CA TYR A 95 0.51 3.15 -9.53
C TYR A 95 1.41 3.16 -10.78
N SER A 96 2.36 2.25 -10.83
CA SER A 96 3.32 2.09 -11.91
C SER A 96 3.77 0.64 -11.98
N SER A 97 4.24 0.26 -13.16
CA SER A 97 4.87 -1.05 -13.40
C SER A 97 6.24 -1.18 -12.74
N VAL A 98 6.94 -0.07 -12.50
CA VAL A 98 8.26 -0.03 -11.85
C VAL A 98 8.32 1.16 -10.91
N HIS A 99 8.74 0.95 -9.66
CA HIS A 99 8.84 2.02 -8.66
C HIS A 99 10.12 1.90 -7.83
N ASN A 100 10.75 3.03 -7.51
CA ASN A 100 11.86 3.06 -6.56
C ASN A 100 11.31 3.34 -5.16
N VAL A 101 11.77 2.57 -4.18
CA VAL A 101 11.26 2.61 -2.81
C VAL A 101 12.44 2.59 -1.82
N PRO A 102 12.42 3.43 -0.76
CA PRO A 102 13.39 3.32 0.32
C PRO A 102 13.42 1.91 0.91
N ALA A 103 14.61 1.35 1.07
CA ALA A 103 14.78 -0.04 1.49
C ALA A 103 14.31 -0.32 2.93
N ASP A 104 14.15 0.73 3.76
CA ASP A 104 13.62 0.66 5.12
C ASP A 104 12.07 0.56 5.16
N LYS A 105 11.39 0.78 4.03
CA LYS A 105 9.92 0.67 3.90
C LYS A 105 9.46 -0.64 3.27
N ILE A 106 10.38 -1.59 3.13
CA ILE A 106 10.15 -2.87 2.45
C ILE A 106 10.03 -3.99 3.48
N ALA A 107 9.07 -4.89 3.26
CA ALA A 107 9.02 -6.19 3.89
C ALA A 107 9.25 -7.29 2.85
N ILE A 108 10.09 -8.27 3.19
CA ILE A 108 10.25 -9.50 2.41
C ILE A 108 8.96 -10.34 2.55
N LEU A 109 8.48 -10.82 1.42
CA LEU A 109 7.21 -11.51 1.29
C LEU A 109 7.46 -13.04 1.38
N PRO A 110 6.89 -13.75 2.38
CA PRO A 110 7.02 -15.20 2.49
C PRO A 110 6.41 -15.92 1.30
N ASP A 111 6.97 -17.07 0.92
CA ASP A 111 6.57 -17.75 -0.32
C ASP A 111 5.08 -18.09 -0.40
N ALA A 112 4.46 -18.38 0.75
CA ALA A 112 3.06 -18.74 0.88
C ALA A 112 2.07 -17.59 0.61
N ILE A 113 2.53 -16.34 0.58
CA ILE A 113 1.68 -15.17 0.31
C ILE A 113 1.82 -14.80 -1.16
N SER A 114 0.73 -14.54 -1.88
CA SER A 114 0.79 -14.04 -3.26
C SER A 114 0.99 -12.52 -3.31
N PHE A 115 1.42 -11.97 -4.44
CA PHE A 115 1.54 -10.51 -4.59
C PHE A 115 0.18 -9.82 -4.44
N GLU A 116 -0.89 -10.43 -4.97
CA GLU A 116 -2.26 -9.93 -4.85
C GLU A 116 -2.73 -9.92 -3.41
N GLN A 117 -2.46 -10.98 -2.64
CA GLN A 117 -2.80 -11.04 -1.21
C GLN A 117 -2.06 -9.96 -0.43
N ALA A 118 -0.78 -9.75 -0.72
CA ALA A 118 0.02 -8.72 -0.07
C ALA A 118 -0.50 -7.31 -0.41
N ALA A 119 -0.65 -6.97 -1.70
CA ALA A 119 -1.15 -5.65 -2.12
C ALA A 119 -2.61 -5.40 -1.69
N ALA A 120 -3.42 -6.45 -1.53
CA ALA A 120 -4.79 -6.33 -1.03
C ALA A 120 -4.83 -5.97 0.46
N SER A 121 -3.88 -6.46 1.27
CA SER A 121 -4.03 -6.48 2.73
C SER A 121 -2.94 -5.75 3.52
N PHE A 122 -1.80 -5.38 2.94
CA PHE A 122 -0.64 -4.95 3.72
C PHE A 122 -0.86 -3.63 4.48
N LEU A 123 -1.16 -2.53 3.79
CA LEU A 123 -1.44 -1.22 4.40
C LEU A 123 -2.63 -1.31 5.36
N LYS A 124 -3.68 -2.00 4.92
CA LYS A 124 -4.95 -2.13 5.64
C LYS A 124 -4.76 -2.97 6.91
N GLY A 125 -4.01 -4.05 6.80
CA GLY A 125 -3.64 -4.94 7.89
C GLY A 125 -2.72 -4.26 8.91
N LEU A 126 -1.70 -3.51 8.47
CA LEU A 126 -0.86 -2.70 9.36
C LEU A 126 -1.68 -1.65 10.11
N THR A 127 -2.62 -0.99 9.42
CA THR A 127 -3.54 -0.02 10.05
C THR A 127 -4.38 -0.68 11.14
N VAL A 128 -4.99 -1.82 10.84
CA VAL A 128 -5.77 -2.61 11.82
C VAL A 128 -4.89 -3.06 12.99
N PHE A 129 -3.69 -3.58 12.72
CA PHE A 129 -2.77 -4.03 13.74
C PHE A 129 -2.40 -2.90 14.71
N TYR A 130 -2.03 -1.72 14.19
CA TYR A 130 -1.70 -0.55 14.99
C TYR A 130 -2.90 -0.08 15.84
N LEU A 131 -4.09 0.00 15.25
CA LEU A 131 -5.32 0.38 15.97
C LEU A 131 -5.63 -0.58 17.12
N LEU A 132 -5.56 -1.90 16.87
CA LEU A 132 -5.97 -2.91 17.84
C LEU A 132 -4.91 -3.24 18.90
N ARG A 133 -3.63 -3.17 18.56
CA ARG A 133 -2.52 -3.63 19.43
C ARG A 133 -1.69 -2.52 20.04
N LYS A 134 -1.68 -1.31 19.45
CA LYS A 134 -0.86 -0.19 19.94
C LYS A 134 -1.69 0.94 20.55
N ASN A 135 -2.88 1.23 20.02
CA ASN A 135 -3.75 2.28 20.58
C ASN A 135 -4.72 1.77 21.64
N LEU A 136 -5.15 0.52 21.56
CA LEU A 136 -6.07 -0.07 22.51
C LEU A 136 -5.30 -0.86 23.57
N SER A 137 -5.48 -0.48 24.86
CA SER A 137 -4.97 -1.24 26.01
C SER A 137 -5.45 -2.71 25.98
N SER A 138 -4.64 -3.61 26.50
CA SER A 138 -4.78 -5.07 26.44
C SER A 138 -5.89 -5.67 27.33
N GLU A 139 -6.86 -4.88 27.76
CA GLU A 139 -7.97 -5.42 28.56
C GLU A 139 -8.78 -6.44 27.75
N ALA A 140 -8.96 -7.61 28.35
CA ALA A 140 -9.75 -8.70 27.80
C ALA A 140 -11.24 -8.32 27.79
N ARG A 141 -11.93 -8.64 26.69
CA ARG A 141 -13.39 -8.46 26.49
C ARG A 141 -13.89 -7.01 26.43
N ARG A 142 -13.48 -6.28 25.40
CA ARG A 142 -14.15 -5.03 24.99
C ARG A 142 -14.90 -5.24 23.68
N THR A 143 -16.17 -4.85 23.69
CA THR A 143 -16.97 -4.73 22.47
C THR A 143 -16.50 -3.52 21.68
N LEU A 144 -16.10 -3.73 20.43
CA LEU A 144 -15.64 -2.66 19.55
C LEU A 144 -16.71 -2.36 18.50
N LEU A 145 -17.03 -1.07 18.34
CA LEU A 145 -17.79 -0.58 17.21
C LEU A 145 -16.83 -0.35 16.05
N VAL A 146 -17.03 -1.06 14.94
CA VAL A 146 -16.25 -0.86 13.71
C VAL A 146 -17.18 -0.32 12.62
N SER A 147 -16.99 0.95 12.27
CA SER A 147 -17.67 1.57 11.13
C SER A 147 -17.05 1.08 9.81
N CYS A 148 -17.85 1.02 8.74
CA CYS A 148 -17.39 0.60 7.40
C CYS A 148 -16.74 -0.81 7.33
N CYS A 149 -17.25 -1.78 8.11
CA CYS A 149 -16.76 -3.17 8.12
C CYS A 149 -16.76 -3.89 6.76
N CYS A 150 -17.52 -3.39 5.78
CA CYS A 150 -17.50 -3.93 4.43
C CYS A 150 -16.76 -2.93 3.53
N GLY A 151 -15.61 -3.35 2.99
CA GLY A 151 -15.21 -2.93 1.65
C GLY A 151 -16.30 -3.29 0.62
N ARG A 152 -16.08 -3.01 -0.67
CA ARG A 152 -17.12 -3.19 -1.72
C ARG A 152 -17.73 -4.59 -1.81
N ARG A 153 -17.20 -5.63 -1.14
CA ARG A 153 -17.82 -6.97 -1.04
C ARG A 153 -17.79 -7.55 0.38
N ARG A 154 -18.75 -8.45 0.66
CA ARG A 154 -18.90 -9.21 1.91
C ARG A 154 -17.67 -10.05 2.30
N SER A 155 -16.78 -10.35 1.35
CA SER A 155 -15.57 -11.17 1.53
C SER A 155 -14.36 -10.41 2.08
N ASP A 156 -14.42 -9.06 2.14
CA ASP A 156 -13.29 -8.24 2.62
C ASP A 156 -13.25 -8.16 4.17
N CYS A 157 -14.16 -8.86 4.84
CA CYS A 157 -14.13 -9.05 6.29
C CYS A 157 -12.93 -9.94 6.64
N LEU A 158 -11.79 -9.33 6.96
CA LEU A 158 -10.75 -9.99 7.73
C LEU A 158 -11.39 -10.52 9.03
N PRO A 159 -11.16 -11.78 9.45
CA PRO A 159 -11.59 -12.27 10.76
C PRO A 159 -10.76 -11.56 11.85
N MET A 160 -11.13 -10.32 12.18
CA MET A 160 -10.37 -9.45 13.10
C MET A 160 -10.66 -9.73 14.58
N GLY A 161 -11.80 -10.35 14.90
CA GLY A 161 -12.25 -10.56 16.28
C GLY A 161 -11.85 -11.91 16.90
N GLU A 162 -11.92 -12.99 16.12
CA GLU A 162 -11.84 -14.36 16.66
C GLU A 162 -10.45 -14.72 17.19
N SER A 163 -9.37 -14.27 16.54
CA SER A 163 -7.99 -14.58 16.97
C SER A 163 -7.53 -13.80 18.21
N SER A 164 -8.29 -12.79 18.65
CA SER A 164 -7.96 -11.96 19.83
C SER A 164 -8.98 -12.08 20.97
N GLY A 165 -9.97 -12.97 20.85
CA GLY A 165 -11.03 -13.15 21.84
C GLY A 165 -11.96 -11.93 21.98
N ARG A 166 -12.13 -11.13 20.92
CA ARG A 166 -12.94 -9.90 20.91
C ARG A 166 -14.14 -10.05 19.97
N GLU A 167 -15.34 -9.71 20.43
CA GLU A 167 -16.53 -9.65 19.58
C GLU A 167 -16.62 -8.30 18.86
N ALA A 168 -16.74 -8.34 17.52
CA ALA A 168 -16.95 -7.17 16.68
C ALA A 168 -18.42 -7.13 16.23
N TYR A 169 -19.11 -6.01 16.51
CA TYR A 169 -20.49 -5.81 16.07
C TYR A 169 -20.59 -4.73 15.00
N ARG A 170 -21.55 -4.93 14.10
CA ARG A 170 -21.84 -4.06 12.96
C ARG A 170 -22.92 -3.05 13.35
N TYR A 171 -22.67 -1.76 13.09
CA TYR A 171 -23.74 -0.76 13.10
C TYR A 171 -24.58 -0.87 11.81
N ARG A 172 -25.88 -1.17 11.93
CA ARG A 172 -26.86 -0.93 10.86
C ARG A 172 -27.40 0.48 11.04
N ARG A 173 -27.27 1.33 10.01
CA ARG A 173 -28.25 2.40 9.79
C ARG A 173 -29.36 1.82 8.92
#